data_AF-A0A251SUX6-F1
#
_entry.id   AF-A0A251SUX6-F1
#
_cell.length_a   1.000
_cell.length_b   1.000
_cell.length_c   1.000
_cell.angle_alpha   90.00
_cell.angle_beta   90.00
_cell.angle_gamma   90.00
#
_symmetry.space_group_name_H-M   'P 1'
#
loop_
_entity.id
_entity.type
_entity.pdbx_description
1 polymer ?
#
loop_
_entity_poly.entity_id
_entity_poly.type
_entity_poly.pdbx_seq_one_letter_code
_entity_poly.pdbx_strand_id
1 'polypeptide(L)'
;MVEPYKHKYPYDWRTKKPTIFRATAQWFASVEGFREAATDAINQVTWTPSQAENRISTMTSSRSDWCISRQRTWGVPILVFYHAEAKEPLLNEETFDHIKLMHGGTCQLLPENYRDKASNYVKGTDTMDVWFDSGSSWAAVLENRNGLRFPADLYVEGKAPYSGVITHGFVLDEKGLKMSKSSDNVVVPHTIIEGGKNQEEALLLKAIVQCA
;
A
#
# COMPACT_ATOMS: atom_id res chain seq x y z
N MET A 1 5.49 1.29 -45.68
CA MET A 1 4.68 0.07 -45.86
C MET A 1 4.25 -0.40 -44.49
N VAL A 2 2.95 -0.61 -44.27
CA VAL A 2 2.43 -1.17 -43.02
C VAL A 2 2.20 -2.65 -43.28
N GLU A 3 2.88 -3.52 -42.54
CA GLU A 3 2.74 -4.96 -42.67
C GLU A 3 2.04 -5.54 -41.42
N PRO A 4 1.09 -6.47 -41.59
CA PRO A 4 0.42 -7.10 -40.46
C PRO A 4 1.41 -7.96 -39.66
N TYR A 5 1.47 -7.73 -38.34
CA TYR A 5 2.36 -8.47 -37.43
C TYR A 5 1.59 -9.08 -36.26
N LYS A 6 1.82 -10.37 -35.99
CA LYS A 6 1.15 -11.10 -34.89
C LYS A 6 1.94 -10.94 -33.59
N HIS A 7 1.32 -10.34 -32.58
CA HIS A 7 1.91 -10.18 -31.26
C HIS A 7 0.87 -10.25 -30.14
N LYS A 8 1.34 -10.30 -28.88
CA LYS A 8 0.46 -10.20 -27.71
C LYS A 8 0.04 -8.74 -27.51
N TYR A 9 -1.25 -8.50 -27.28
CA TYR A 9 -1.81 -7.19 -26.99
C TYR A 9 -2.66 -7.26 -25.71
N PRO A 10 -2.66 -6.24 -24.84
CA PRO A 10 -3.47 -6.25 -23.63
C PRO A 10 -4.95 -6.03 -23.94
N TYR A 11 -5.80 -6.86 -23.32
CA TYR A 11 -7.25 -6.77 -23.44
C TYR A 11 -7.88 -6.64 -22.05
N ASP A 12 -8.96 -5.88 -21.97
CA ASP A 12 -9.80 -5.80 -20.79
C ASP A 12 -10.35 -7.19 -20.48
N TRP A 13 -10.09 -7.68 -19.27
CA TRP A 13 -10.43 -9.04 -18.88
C TRP A 13 -11.94 -9.30 -18.82
N ARG A 14 -12.78 -8.27 -18.68
CA ARG A 14 -14.24 -8.34 -18.61
C ARG A 14 -14.89 -8.13 -19.97
N THR A 15 -14.56 -7.03 -20.64
CA THR A 15 -15.19 -6.66 -21.93
C THR A 15 -14.50 -7.30 -23.13
N LYS A 16 -13.31 -7.88 -22.95
CA LYS A 16 -12.48 -8.48 -24.00
C LYS A 16 -12.14 -7.51 -25.14
N LYS A 17 -12.12 -6.21 -24.86
CA LYS A 17 -11.74 -5.16 -25.81
C LYS A 17 -10.26 -4.75 -25.63
N PRO A 18 -9.58 -4.30 -26.69
CA PRO A 18 -8.19 -3.87 -26.61
C PRO A 18 -8.07 -2.67 -25.67
N THR A 19 -7.05 -2.66 -24.82
CA THR A 19 -6.75 -1.53 -23.94
C THR A 19 -5.71 -0.61 -24.56
N ILE A 20 -5.76 0.68 -24.23
CA ILE A 20 -4.76 1.66 -24.66
C ILE A 20 -4.07 2.29 -23.44
N PHE A 21 -2.85 2.77 -23.64
CA PHE A 21 -2.18 3.63 -22.67
C PHE A 21 -2.62 5.08 -22.90
N ARG A 22 -3.00 5.77 -21.83
CA ARG A 22 -3.41 7.18 -21.86
C ARG A 22 -2.81 7.90 -20.66
N ALA A 23 -2.22 9.07 -20.90
CA ALA A 23 -1.79 9.96 -19.83
C ALA A 23 -3.00 10.54 -19.09
N THR A 24 -2.94 10.51 -17.76
CA THR A 24 -3.96 11.10 -16.87
C THR A 24 -3.26 11.89 -15.77
N ALA A 25 -3.91 12.93 -15.26
CA ALA A 25 -3.41 13.65 -14.09
C ALA A 25 -3.45 12.73 -12.87
N GLN A 26 -2.38 12.69 -12.09
CA GLN A 26 -2.21 11.85 -10.91
C GLN A 26 -1.36 12.60 -9.87
N TRP A 27 -1.53 12.23 -8.60
CA TRP A 27 -0.72 12.72 -7.49
C TRP A 27 0.50 11.84 -7.28
N PHE A 28 1.66 12.49 -7.14
CA PHE A 28 2.93 11.83 -6.89
C PHE A 28 3.55 12.36 -5.60
N ALA A 29 4.10 11.45 -4.79
CA ALA A 29 5.03 11.78 -3.74
C ALA A 29 6.45 11.79 -4.33
N SER A 30 7.15 12.92 -4.21
CA SER A 30 8.52 13.07 -4.71
C SER A 30 9.47 12.22 -3.87
N VAL A 31 10.01 11.16 -4.45
CA VAL A 31 10.94 10.26 -3.74
C VAL A 31 12.32 10.90 -3.62
N GLU A 32 12.69 11.75 -4.57
CA GLU A 32 13.95 12.48 -4.54
C GLU A 32 14.12 13.30 -3.26
N GLY A 33 13.03 13.94 -2.80
CA GLY A 33 13.05 14.79 -1.59
C GLY A 33 13.38 14.07 -0.28
N PHE A 34 13.30 12.73 -0.23
CA PHE A 34 13.58 11.96 0.99
C PHE A 34 14.43 10.70 0.76
N ARG A 35 15.02 10.54 -0.43
CA ARG A 35 15.79 9.33 -0.78
C ARG A 35 17.02 9.14 0.11
N GLU A 36 17.76 10.20 0.35
CA GLU A 36 18.97 10.18 1.19
C GLU A 36 18.61 9.84 2.64
N ALA A 37 17.66 10.58 3.23
CA ALA A 37 17.15 10.29 4.57
C ALA A 37 16.62 8.85 4.73
N ALA A 38 15.93 8.32 3.71
CA ALA A 38 15.47 6.94 3.71
C ALA A 38 16.63 5.94 3.64
N THR A 39 17.68 6.25 2.89
CA THR A 39 18.89 5.41 2.77
C THR A 39 19.68 5.41 4.07
N ASP A 40 19.84 6.57 4.71
CA ASP A 40 20.48 6.69 6.01
C ASP A 40 19.71 5.95 7.10
N ALA A 41 18.38 6.05 7.08
CA ALA A 41 17.54 5.30 8.01
C ALA A 41 17.70 3.79 7.81
N ILE A 42 17.78 3.29 6.57
CA ILE A 42 18.01 1.86 6.27
C ILE A 42 19.33 1.37 6.89
N ASN A 43 20.40 2.17 6.80
CA ASN A 43 21.72 1.82 7.33
C ASN A 43 21.77 1.76 8.87
N GLN A 44 20.78 2.35 9.55
CA GLN A 44 20.68 2.35 11.02
C GLN A 44 19.87 1.15 11.56
N VAL A 45 19.25 0.36 10.69
CA VAL A 45 18.42 -0.79 11.07
C VAL A 45 19.24 -2.07 11.11
N THR A 46 19.00 -2.91 12.12
CA THR A 46 19.55 -4.28 12.14
C THR A 46 18.69 -5.21 11.26
N TRP A 47 19.28 -5.77 10.20
CA TRP A 47 18.58 -6.63 9.25
C TRP A 47 18.84 -8.12 9.49
N THR A 48 17.78 -8.92 9.59
CA THR A 48 17.86 -10.39 9.65
C THR A 48 16.95 -11.02 8.58
N PRO A 49 17.52 -11.74 7.59
CA PRO A 49 18.95 -11.94 7.36
C PRO A 49 19.61 -10.68 6.76
N SER A 50 20.94 -10.56 6.91
CA SER A 50 21.67 -9.34 6.51
C SER A 50 21.55 -9.02 5.01
N GLN A 51 21.31 -10.01 4.15
CA GLN A 51 21.13 -9.75 2.71
C GLN A 51 19.87 -8.92 2.40
N ALA A 52 18.90 -8.84 3.31
CA ALA A 52 17.69 -8.05 3.15
C ALA A 52 18.01 -6.55 3.00
N GLU A 53 19.07 -6.07 3.65
CA GLU A 53 19.55 -4.69 3.56
C GLU A 53 19.88 -4.32 2.11
N ASN A 54 20.72 -5.12 1.44
CA ASN A 54 21.12 -4.87 0.05
C ASN A 54 19.92 -4.76 -0.90
N ARG A 55 18.89 -5.57 -0.66
CA ARG A 55 17.66 -5.58 -1.45
C ARG A 55 16.86 -4.28 -1.27
N ILE A 56 16.68 -3.84 -0.02
CA ILE A 56 15.91 -2.63 0.27
C ILE A 56 16.68 -1.36 -0.14
N SER A 57 18.00 -1.34 0.05
CA SER A 57 18.87 -0.23 -0.36
C SER A 57 18.82 -0.06 -1.88
N THR A 58 19.01 -1.14 -2.64
CA THR A 58 18.94 -1.10 -4.12
C THR A 58 17.57 -0.63 -4.61
N MET A 59 16.49 -1.14 -4.00
CA MET A 59 15.13 -0.72 -4.34
C MET A 59 14.91 0.77 -4.05
N THR A 60 15.45 1.29 -2.96
CA THR A 60 15.25 2.68 -2.52
C THR A 60 16.06 3.65 -3.39
N SER A 61 17.32 3.34 -3.69
CA SER A 61 18.19 4.20 -4.49
C SER A 61 17.73 4.36 -5.93
N SER A 62 17.11 3.33 -6.52
CA SER A 62 16.64 3.35 -7.92
C SER A 62 15.19 3.80 -8.08
N ARG A 63 14.51 4.19 -6.99
CA ARG A 63 13.08 4.47 -7.02
C ARG A 63 12.78 5.87 -7.58
N SER A 64 11.90 5.88 -8.58
CA SER A 64 11.24 7.08 -9.10
C SER A 64 10.11 7.54 -8.17
N ASP A 65 9.49 8.67 -8.49
CA ASP A 65 8.33 9.18 -7.76
C ASP A 65 7.21 8.14 -7.63
N TRP A 66 6.54 8.20 -6.48
CA TRP A 66 5.48 7.26 -6.14
C TRP A 66 4.13 7.87 -6.49
N CYS A 67 3.45 7.28 -7.47
CA CYS A 67 2.05 7.60 -7.74
C CYS A 67 1.17 7.13 -6.57
N ILE A 68 0.67 8.08 -5.79
CA ILE A 68 -0.13 7.84 -4.58
C ILE A 68 -1.64 7.94 -4.82
N SER A 69 -2.09 8.47 -5.96
CA SER A 69 -3.53 8.55 -6.27
C SER A 69 -4.07 7.28 -6.91
N ARG A 70 -5.32 6.94 -6.59
CA ARG A 70 -6.07 5.82 -7.16
C ARG A 70 -7.49 6.29 -7.48
N GLN A 71 -7.99 5.95 -8.67
CA GLN A 71 -9.37 6.20 -9.07
C GLN A 71 -10.28 5.07 -8.55
N ARG A 72 -10.48 5.04 -7.23
CA ARG A 72 -11.28 4.03 -6.52
C ARG A 72 -12.24 4.73 -5.57
N THR A 73 -13.35 4.06 -5.26
CA THR A 73 -14.34 4.56 -4.29
C THR A 73 -13.98 4.16 -2.85
N TRP A 74 -13.16 3.12 -2.68
CA TRP A 74 -12.75 2.60 -1.38
C TRP A 74 -11.28 2.90 -1.11
N GLY A 75 -11.00 3.66 -0.07
CA GLY A 75 -9.68 4.11 0.38
C GLY A 75 -9.76 5.45 1.09
N VAL A 76 -8.65 5.89 1.68
CA VAL A 76 -8.56 7.23 2.29
C VAL A 76 -8.62 8.28 1.17
N PRO A 77 -9.52 9.28 1.21
CA PRO A 77 -9.59 10.31 0.17
C PRO A 77 -8.37 11.23 0.21
N ILE A 78 -7.84 11.59 -0.97
CA ILE A 78 -6.86 12.69 -1.06
C ILE A 78 -7.62 13.99 -0.83
N LEU A 79 -7.24 14.72 0.23
CA LEU A 79 -7.94 15.90 0.70
C LEU A 79 -7.61 17.14 -0.14
N VAL A 80 -8.08 17.16 -1.38
CA VAL A 80 -7.86 18.29 -2.31
C VAL A 80 -9.17 18.78 -2.90
N PHE A 81 -9.23 20.08 -3.17
CA PHE A 81 -10.29 20.69 -3.98
C PHE A 81 -9.71 21.20 -5.29
N TYR A 82 -10.56 21.35 -6.30
CA TYR A 82 -10.19 21.90 -7.59
C TYR A 82 -11.08 23.07 -7.92
N HIS A 83 -10.51 24.13 -8.48
CA HIS A 83 -11.34 25.17 -9.08
C HIS A 83 -12.15 24.59 -10.25
N ALA A 84 -13.45 24.81 -10.28
CA ALA A 84 -14.39 24.16 -11.18
C ALA A 84 -14.04 24.39 -12.66
N GLU A 85 -13.61 25.61 -12.99
CA GLU A 85 -13.21 26.00 -14.35
C GLU A 85 -11.72 25.75 -14.64
N ALA A 86 -10.81 26.43 -13.93
CA ALA A 86 -9.36 26.35 -14.15
C ALA A 86 -8.72 24.98 -13.85
N LYS A 87 -9.40 24.10 -13.10
CA LYS A 87 -8.88 22.79 -12.65
C LYS A 87 -7.61 22.86 -11.79
N GLU A 88 -7.28 24.02 -11.26
CA GLU A 88 -6.15 24.20 -10.35
C GLU A 88 -6.45 23.60 -8.96
N PRO A 89 -5.50 22.87 -8.35
CA PRO A 89 -5.67 22.29 -7.03
C PRO A 89 -5.58 23.35 -5.92
N LEU A 90 -6.52 23.30 -4.98
CA LEU A 90 -6.47 23.99 -3.70
C LEU A 90 -6.10 22.97 -2.62
N LEU A 91 -4.84 23.05 -2.18
CA LEU A 91 -4.24 22.17 -1.18
C LEU A 91 -3.26 22.98 -0.33
N ASN A 92 -3.66 23.34 0.89
CA ASN A 92 -2.84 24.13 1.81
C ASN A 92 -3.10 23.74 3.28
N GLU A 93 -2.24 24.19 4.20
CA GLU A 93 -2.35 23.88 5.63
C GLU A 93 -3.72 24.22 6.21
N GLU A 94 -4.31 25.37 5.85
CA GLU A 94 -5.63 25.79 6.32
C GLU A 94 -6.72 24.79 5.92
N THR A 95 -6.76 24.38 4.64
CA THR A 95 -7.72 23.38 4.16
C THR A 95 -7.51 22.01 4.79
N PHE A 96 -6.27 21.61 5.04
CA PHE A 96 -5.95 20.34 5.70
C PHE A 96 -6.39 20.33 7.16
N ASP A 97 -6.03 21.37 7.92
CA ASP A 97 -6.31 21.43 9.36
C ASP A 97 -7.80 21.59 9.64
N HIS A 98 -8.51 22.35 8.79
CA HIS A 98 -9.97 22.41 8.85
C HIS A 98 -10.61 21.03 8.66
N ILE A 99 -10.14 20.23 7.70
CA ILE A 99 -10.68 18.88 7.47
C ILE A 99 -10.33 17.94 8.63
N LYS A 100 -9.13 18.03 9.24
CA LYS A 100 -8.78 17.22 10.41
C LYS A 100 -9.75 17.42 11.58
N LEU A 101 -10.21 18.66 11.78
CA LEU A 101 -11.16 19.00 12.84
C LEU A 101 -12.59 18.48 12.55
N MET A 102 -12.92 18.27 11.28
CA MET A 102 -14.23 17.78 10.86
C MET A 102 -14.32 16.26 11.03
N HIS A 103 -14.87 15.82 12.17
CA HIS A 103 -15.22 14.42 12.41
C HIS A 103 -16.38 13.96 11.49
N GLY A 104 -16.09 13.63 10.24
CA GLY A 104 -16.99 12.87 9.36
C GLY A 104 -18.31 13.55 8.94
N GLY A 105 -18.44 14.87 9.08
CA GLY A 105 -19.65 15.63 8.76
C GLY A 105 -19.66 16.25 7.35
N THR A 106 -20.76 16.04 6.62
CA THR A 106 -20.90 16.10 5.15
C THR A 106 -21.18 17.47 4.51
N CYS A 107 -21.00 18.61 5.19
CA CYS A 107 -21.58 19.86 4.67
C CYS A 107 -20.61 21.03 4.43
N GLN A 108 -19.48 21.13 5.15
CA GLN A 108 -18.56 22.28 5.03
C GLN A 108 -17.11 21.81 5.07
N LEU A 109 -16.66 21.26 3.95
CA LEU A 109 -15.30 20.72 3.82
C LEU A 109 -14.25 21.80 3.57
N LEU A 110 -14.66 23.03 3.22
CA LEU A 110 -13.77 24.18 3.05
C LEU A 110 -13.78 25.07 4.30
N PRO A 111 -12.63 25.69 4.66
CA PRO A 111 -12.54 26.66 5.73
C PRO A 111 -13.43 27.89 5.53
N GLU A 112 -13.67 28.64 6.59
CA GLU A 112 -14.58 29.80 6.59
C GLU A 112 -14.15 30.90 5.59
N ASN A 113 -12.85 31.11 5.40
CA ASN A 113 -12.28 32.05 4.43
C ASN A 113 -12.64 31.71 2.96
N TYR A 114 -13.01 30.46 2.69
CA TYR A 114 -13.41 30.01 1.36
C TYR A 114 -14.92 29.94 1.18
N ARG A 115 -15.73 30.27 2.21
CA ARG A 115 -17.19 30.10 2.18
C ARG A 115 -17.84 30.85 1.02
N ASP A 116 -17.43 32.10 0.78
CA ASP A 116 -17.98 32.93 -0.31
C ASP A 116 -17.59 32.45 -1.71
N LYS A 117 -16.53 31.64 -1.81
CA LYS A 117 -16.01 31.08 -3.07
C LYS A 117 -16.27 29.59 -3.19
N ALA A 118 -16.94 28.96 -2.22
CA ALA A 118 -17.08 27.52 -2.13
C ALA A 118 -17.78 26.91 -3.36
N SER A 119 -18.69 27.65 -3.99
CA SER A 119 -19.37 27.26 -5.24
C SER A 119 -18.41 27.06 -6.42
N ASN A 120 -17.23 27.68 -6.37
CA ASN A 120 -16.24 27.61 -7.44
C ASN A 120 -15.30 26.41 -7.27
N TYR A 121 -15.47 25.60 -6.22
CA TYR A 121 -14.59 24.48 -5.92
C TYR A 121 -15.34 23.15 -5.93
N VAL A 122 -14.69 22.11 -6.44
CA VAL A 122 -15.17 20.73 -6.41
C VAL A 122 -14.17 19.86 -5.67
N LYS A 123 -14.66 18.94 -4.84
CA LYS A 123 -13.81 17.99 -4.12
C LYS A 123 -13.16 17.00 -5.09
N GLY A 124 -11.88 16.70 -4.89
CA GLY A 124 -11.21 15.57 -5.53
C GLY A 124 -11.89 14.24 -5.21
N THR A 125 -11.81 13.30 -6.16
CA THR A 125 -12.42 11.97 -6.05
C THR A 125 -11.39 10.85 -5.88
N ASP A 126 -10.10 11.17 -6.00
CA ASP A 126 -9.04 10.18 -5.87
C ASP A 126 -8.87 9.74 -4.42
N THR A 127 -8.54 8.46 -4.24
CA THR A 127 -8.12 7.91 -2.96
C THR A 127 -6.61 7.70 -2.94
N MET A 128 -6.04 7.61 -1.75
CA MET A 128 -4.65 7.24 -1.54
C MET A 128 -4.42 5.77 -1.89
N ASP A 129 -3.17 5.47 -2.25
CA ASP A 129 -2.66 4.13 -2.43
C ASP A 129 -2.68 3.37 -1.09
N VAL A 130 -3.11 2.11 -1.09
CA VAL A 130 -3.19 1.31 0.15
C VAL A 130 -1.82 1.13 0.83
N TRP A 131 -0.74 1.25 0.07
CA TRP A 131 0.63 1.26 0.60
C TRP A 131 0.97 2.53 1.39
N PHE A 132 0.26 3.63 1.14
CA PHE A 132 0.35 4.85 1.93
C PHE A 132 -0.33 4.67 3.29
N ASP A 133 -1.53 4.08 3.29
CA ASP A 133 -2.27 3.79 4.52
C ASP A 133 -1.48 2.84 5.42
N SER A 134 -0.96 1.72 4.88
CA SER A 134 -0.15 0.79 5.68
C SER A 134 1.22 1.36 6.06
N GLY A 135 1.84 2.15 5.17
CA GLY A 135 3.13 2.81 5.41
C GLY A 135 3.10 3.91 6.47
N SER A 136 1.91 4.44 6.78
CA SER A 136 1.70 5.45 7.84
C SER A 136 1.26 4.85 9.18
N SER A 137 1.21 3.51 9.29
CA SER A 137 0.80 2.81 10.51
C SER A 137 1.65 3.15 11.73
N TRP A 138 2.97 3.37 11.57
CA TRP A 138 3.85 3.73 12.68
C TRP A 138 3.41 5.06 13.33
N ALA A 139 3.09 6.08 12.53
CA ALA A 139 2.59 7.36 13.04
C ALA A 139 1.16 7.23 13.57
N ALA A 140 0.28 6.57 12.82
CA ALA A 140 -1.13 6.43 13.19
C ALA A 140 -1.35 5.58 14.46
N VAL A 141 -0.47 4.61 14.74
CA VAL A 141 -0.64 3.62 15.82
C VAL A 141 0.35 3.83 16.95
N LEU A 142 1.67 3.88 16.66
CA LEU A 142 2.69 3.88 17.72
C LEU A 142 2.73 5.22 18.47
N GLU A 143 2.51 6.33 17.78
CA GLU A 143 2.53 7.66 18.40
C GLU A 143 1.22 7.99 19.14
N ASN A 144 0.11 7.36 18.77
CA ASN A 144 -1.23 7.73 19.24
C ASN A 144 -1.85 6.76 20.24
N ARG A 145 -1.25 5.58 20.50
CA ARG A 145 -1.82 4.58 21.42
C ARG A 145 -0.96 4.41 22.66
N ASN A 146 -1.59 4.55 23.82
CA ASN A 146 -0.96 4.35 25.13
C ASN A 146 -0.31 2.95 25.22
N GLY A 147 0.93 2.92 25.70
CA GLY A 147 1.71 1.68 25.89
C GLY A 147 2.48 1.23 24.64
N LEU A 148 2.36 1.93 23.52
CA LEU A 148 3.22 1.77 22.35
C LEU A 148 4.24 2.92 22.29
N ARG A 149 5.34 2.70 21.56
CA ARG A 149 6.40 3.70 21.39
C ARG A 149 6.93 3.69 19.97
N PHE A 150 7.32 4.88 19.51
CA PHE A 150 8.14 5.09 18.34
C PHE A 150 9.55 5.51 18.79
N PRO A 151 10.64 5.00 18.18
CA PRO A 151 10.68 3.94 17.17
C PRO A 151 10.29 2.57 17.77
N ALA A 152 9.72 1.69 16.95
CA ALA A 152 9.40 0.33 17.38
C ALA A 152 10.65 -0.57 17.33
N ASP A 153 10.72 -1.51 18.29
CA ASP A 153 11.91 -2.34 18.51
C ASP A 153 12.17 -3.35 17.38
N LEU A 154 11.10 -3.93 16.83
CA LEU A 154 11.16 -4.99 15.83
C LEU A 154 9.95 -4.90 14.88
N TYR A 155 10.20 -5.11 13.58
CA TYR A 155 9.14 -5.39 12.62
C TYR A 155 9.40 -6.69 11.89
N VAL A 156 8.43 -7.58 12.04
CA VAL A 156 8.35 -8.83 11.31
C VAL A 156 7.28 -8.57 10.26
N GLU A 157 7.65 -8.63 8.98
CA GLU A 157 6.84 -8.41 7.74
C GLU A 157 7.58 -7.50 6.72
N GLY A 158 8.73 -6.93 7.07
CA GLY A 158 9.63 -6.23 6.14
C GLY A 158 9.26 -4.77 5.79
N LYS A 159 10.27 -3.89 5.95
CA LYS A 159 10.38 -2.43 5.69
C LYS A 159 10.04 -1.48 6.87
N ALA A 160 10.99 -0.58 7.16
CA ALA A 160 11.15 0.46 8.21
C ALA A 160 9.93 1.37 8.47
N PRO A 161 9.80 2.07 9.64
CA PRO A 161 10.84 2.52 10.60
C PRO A 161 10.93 1.75 11.94
N TYR A 162 11.98 0.93 12.12
CA TYR A 162 12.17 0.02 13.27
C TYR A 162 13.66 -0.17 13.58
N SER A 163 14.05 -0.46 14.83
CA SER A 163 15.46 -0.75 15.16
C SER A 163 15.95 -2.09 14.63
N GLY A 164 15.04 -3.04 14.39
CA GLY A 164 15.33 -4.32 13.77
C GLY A 164 14.24 -4.78 12.81
N VAL A 165 14.64 -5.50 11.75
CA VAL A 165 13.71 -6.08 10.76
C VAL A 165 14.03 -7.56 10.55
N ILE A 166 12.99 -8.40 10.69
CA ILE A 166 13.04 -9.81 10.30
C ILE A 166 12.22 -10.01 9.04
N THR A 167 12.85 -10.55 7.99
CA THR A 167 12.16 -10.99 6.77
C THR A 167 12.16 -12.50 6.68
N HIS A 168 11.02 -13.12 6.40
CA HIS A 168 10.92 -14.57 6.18
C HIS A 168 10.59 -14.89 4.72
N GLY A 169 10.84 -16.15 4.33
CA GLY A 169 10.46 -16.68 3.02
C GLY A 169 8.95 -16.87 2.86
N PHE A 170 8.52 -17.18 1.64
CA PHE A 170 7.14 -17.62 1.42
C PHE A 170 6.97 -19.08 1.86
N VAL A 171 5.78 -19.40 2.38
CA VAL A 171 5.35 -20.78 2.53
C VAL A 171 5.10 -21.37 1.14
N LEU A 172 5.61 -22.57 0.91
CA LEU A 172 5.52 -23.28 -0.37
C LEU A 172 4.59 -24.49 -0.23
N ASP A 173 3.89 -24.83 -1.31
CA ASP A 173 3.13 -26.07 -1.43
C ASP A 173 4.06 -27.28 -1.61
N GLU A 174 3.49 -28.48 -1.72
CA GLU A 174 4.22 -29.74 -1.88
C GLU A 174 5.06 -29.81 -3.17
N LYS A 175 4.82 -28.91 -4.12
CA LYS A 175 5.55 -28.80 -5.40
C LYS A 175 6.61 -27.71 -5.36
N GLY A 176 6.82 -27.06 -4.20
CA GLY A 176 7.74 -25.96 -4.04
C GLY A 176 7.25 -24.64 -4.63
N LEU A 177 5.95 -24.52 -4.96
CA LEU A 177 5.37 -23.29 -5.48
C LEU A 177 4.87 -22.41 -4.33
N LYS A 178 5.04 -21.09 -4.47
CA LYS A 178 4.52 -20.11 -3.49
C LYS A 178 3.03 -20.31 -3.30
N MET A 179 2.60 -20.52 -2.05
CA MET A 179 1.18 -20.55 -1.71
C MET A 179 0.54 -19.18 -1.94
N SER A 180 -0.57 -19.12 -2.68
CA SER A 180 -1.35 -17.89 -2.85
C SER A 180 -2.81 -18.19 -3.21
N LYS A 181 -3.74 -17.32 -2.79
CA LYS A 181 -5.17 -17.47 -3.10
C LYS A 181 -5.44 -17.54 -4.61
N SER A 182 -4.66 -16.81 -5.41
CA SER A 182 -4.77 -16.82 -6.88
C SER A 182 -4.31 -18.13 -7.52
N SER A 183 -3.45 -18.88 -6.84
CA SER A 183 -2.91 -20.15 -7.31
C SER A 183 -3.70 -21.37 -6.81
N ASP A 184 -4.74 -21.12 -5.99
CA ASP A 184 -5.61 -22.14 -5.37
C ASP A 184 -4.85 -23.31 -4.71
N ASN A 185 -3.65 -23.03 -4.20
CA ASN A 185 -2.74 -23.99 -3.56
C ASN A 185 -2.53 -23.67 -2.08
N VAL A 186 -3.55 -23.09 -1.44
CA VAL A 186 -3.47 -22.62 -0.05
C VAL A 186 -3.99 -23.69 0.89
N VAL A 187 -3.16 -24.07 1.85
CA VAL A 187 -3.61 -24.83 3.02
C VAL A 187 -4.00 -23.83 4.12
N VAL A 188 -5.27 -23.84 4.51
CA VAL A 188 -5.78 -22.91 5.53
C VAL A 188 -5.24 -23.33 6.90
N PRO A 189 -4.63 -22.42 7.70
CA PRO A 189 -4.06 -22.76 9.00
C PRO A 189 -5.05 -23.45 9.97
N HIS A 190 -6.31 -23.03 9.93
CA HIS A 190 -7.37 -23.62 10.74
C HIS A 190 -7.57 -25.12 10.48
N THR A 191 -7.47 -25.55 9.22
CA THR A 191 -7.53 -26.98 8.84
C THR A 191 -6.40 -27.78 9.47
N ILE A 192 -5.22 -27.17 9.63
CA ILE A 192 -4.06 -27.81 10.26
C ILE A 192 -4.24 -27.90 11.79
N ILE A 193 -4.72 -26.82 12.39
CA ILE A 193 -4.92 -26.72 13.85
C ILE A 193 -6.00 -27.69 14.32
N GLU A 194 -7.14 -27.75 13.62
CA GLU A 194 -8.30 -28.54 14.06
C GLU A 194 -8.33 -29.95 13.47
N GLY A 195 -7.49 -30.23 12.48
CA GLY A 195 -7.57 -31.43 11.64
C GLY A 195 -8.73 -31.30 10.65
N GLY A 196 -8.45 -31.47 9.35
CA GLY A 196 -9.45 -31.35 8.31
C GLY A 196 -10.67 -32.25 8.52
N LYS A 197 -11.80 -31.90 7.90
CA LYS A 197 -13.06 -32.67 7.99
C LYS A 197 -12.96 -34.09 7.39
N ASN A 198 -11.90 -34.39 6.65
CA ASN A 198 -11.61 -35.71 6.11
C ASN A 198 -10.76 -36.52 7.09
N GLN A 199 -11.28 -37.68 7.53
CA GLN A 199 -10.59 -38.56 8.49
C GLN A 199 -9.22 -39.06 7.98
N GLU A 200 -8.97 -39.10 6.68
CA GLU A 200 -7.65 -39.44 6.10
C GLU A 200 -6.62 -38.30 6.17
N GLU A 201 -7.02 -37.04 5.93
CA GLU A 201 -6.11 -35.87 5.99
C GLU A 201 -5.69 -35.56 7.44
N ALA A 202 -6.59 -35.78 8.40
CA ALA A 202 -6.30 -35.57 9.82
C ALA A 202 -5.23 -36.53 10.38
N LEU A 203 -5.11 -37.73 9.80
CA LEU A 203 -4.09 -38.72 10.20
C LEU A 203 -2.69 -38.36 9.67
N LEU A 204 -2.61 -37.88 8.43
CA LEU A 204 -1.34 -37.48 7.80
C LEU A 204 -0.74 -36.23 8.46
N LEU A 205 -1.59 -35.26 8.82
CA LEU A 205 -1.16 -34.02 9.46
C LEU A 205 -0.74 -34.19 10.92
N LYS A 206 -1.41 -35.07 11.68
CA LYS A 206 -0.99 -35.41 13.05
C LYS A 206 0.39 -36.06 13.10
N ALA A 207 0.74 -36.88 12.12
CA ALA A 207 2.06 -37.52 12.03
C ALA A 207 3.18 -36.51 11.74
N ILE A 208 2.90 -35.44 10.99
CA ILE A 208 3.89 -34.39 10.68
C ILE A 208 4.15 -33.50 11.90
N VAL A 209 3.12 -33.18 12.68
CA VAL A 209 3.24 -32.31 13.87
C VAL A 209 3.88 -33.04 15.06
N GLN A 210 3.78 -34.37 15.16
CA GLN A 210 4.43 -35.15 16.23
C GLN A 210 5.92 -35.44 15.99
N CYS A 211 6.45 -35.17 14.80
CA CYS A 211 7.85 -35.42 14.43
C CYS A 211 8.71 -34.15 14.33
N ALA A 212 8.20 -32.99 14.74
CA ALA A 212 8.91 -31.72 14.87
C ALA A 212 8.95 -31.28 16.34
#